data_AF-A0A7S3FNL3-F1
#
_entry.id   AF-A0A7S3FNL3-F1
#
_cell.length_a   1.000
_cell.length_b   1.000
_cell.length_c   1.000
_cell.angle_alpha   90.00
_cell.angle_beta   90.00
_cell.angle_gamma   90.00
#
_symmetry.space_group_name_H-M   'P 1'
#
loop_
_entity.id
_entity.type
_entity.pdbx_description
1 polymer ?
#
loop_
_entity_poly.entity_id
_entity_poly.type
_entity_poly.pdbx_seq_one_letter_code
_entity_poly.pdbx_strand_id
1 'polypeptide(L)'
;MQWTTRPWAKNTLTSATTARGSLTLHPRPRSFRPRQLELARALAPEAMSDLLKEYALHELSPSDKEAVVQRPRIDFGSIADIVGPIVDDVRERGDDAVKELTKKFDRCDLGEVCVKLSDVPWPEGLDKEVTDAFDTAFENIKVFHEAQRQEVLEVETMPGVTCRRMSRAIGSVGCYVPGGTAVLPSSALMLAVPAMVAGCTTIVLATPPRQDGSISPEVLYCAKKSGVTHLLKAGGAQAVAAMAHGTQTCPKVDKIAGPGNQFVTAAKMMLQNSEAMVGIDMPAGPSEVLVIADAGADPAHVAADVLSQAEHGSDSQSVLVAIEGVDISEVQREVREQLAALPRNDMATNALSHSFIVRVGSLEEACEFSNLYAPEHLIVNVDDAERSLEMVENAGSVFLGRWTPESVGDYASGTNHTLPTYGYARMYSGVSLDTFQKKITVQSLSKEGLVGLGPAVEVMATVEGLEAHKQAVTKRLQSIHSSNS
;
A
#
# COMPACT_ATOMS: atom_id res chain seq x y z
N MET A 1 -37.65 49.50 23.66
CA MET A 1 -37.41 49.20 25.09
C MET A 1 -35.93 48.94 25.25
N GLN A 2 -35.11 49.97 25.54
CA GLN A 2 -34.47 50.23 26.85
C GLN A 2 -33.64 49.02 27.33
N TRP A 3 -32.33 48.96 27.08
CA TRP A 3 -31.18 49.63 27.75
C TRP A 3 -30.81 49.04 29.13
N THR A 4 -29.48 49.00 29.34
CA THR A 4 -28.69 48.87 30.59
C THR A 4 -28.31 47.44 31.02
N THR A 5 -27.05 46.98 31.15
CA THR A 5 -25.70 47.46 31.53
C THR A 5 -25.31 47.28 33.01
N ARG A 6 -24.11 46.67 33.21
CA ARG A 6 -23.04 46.95 34.22
C ARG A 6 -23.10 46.23 35.62
N PRO A 7 -22.02 46.23 36.48
CA PRO A 7 -20.60 45.82 36.25
C PRO A 7 -19.78 45.36 37.53
N TRP A 8 -18.45 45.13 37.37
CA TRP A 8 -17.29 45.23 38.34
C TRP A 8 -17.10 44.15 39.44
N ALA A 9 -15.90 43.77 39.94
CA ALA A 9 -14.55 44.39 40.07
C ALA A 9 -13.44 43.30 40.03
N LYS A 10 -12.25 43.47 39.41
CA LYS A 10 -10.98 44.09 39.88
C LYS A 10 -10.52 43.73 41.30
N ASN A 11 -9.38 43.04 41.41
CA ASN A 11 -8.26 43.53 42.23
C ASN A 11 -6.90 43.05 41.71
N THR A 12 -5.95 43.97 41.78
CA THR A 12 -4.56 43.99 41.28
C THR A 12 -3.57 43.95 42.44
N LEU A 13 -2.29 43.66 42.12
CA LEU A 13 -0.99 44.18 42.65
C LEU A 13 0.02 43.02 42.83
N THR A 14 1.06 42.86 41.98
CA THR A 14 2.40 43.50 42.00
C THR A 14 3.18 43.24 43.31
N SER A 15 4.47 42.90 43.39
CA SER A 15 5.64 43.01 42.50
C SER A 15 6.84 42.24 43.11
N ALA A 16 7.77 41.83 42.23
CA ALA A 16 9.26 41.81 42.33
C ALA A 16 9.95 42.16 43.69
N THR A 17 11.14 41.68 44.07
CA THR A 17 12.41 41.50 43.32
C THR A 17 13.48 40.83 44.22
N THR A 18 14.29 39.93 43.64
CA THR A 18 15.76 39.70 43.78
C THR A 18 16.56 39.76 45.12
N ALA A 19 17.35 38.69 45.32
CA ALA A 19 18.84 38.63 45.37
C ALA A 19 19.62 38.26 46.68
N ARG A 20 20.37 37.15 46.54
CA ARG A 20 21.78 36.84 46.91
C ARG A 20 22.20 36.51 48.37
N GLY A 21 23.00 35.43 48.46
CA GLY A 21 24.01 35.14 49.51
C GLY A 21 24.11 33.65 49.89
N SER A 22 24.96 32.83 49.24
CA SER A 22 26.31 32.40 49.71
C SER A 22 26.32 31.40 50.90
N LEU A 23 26.42 30.08 50.63
CA LEU A 23 27.61 29.20 50.78
C LEU A 23 27.97 28.76 52.22
N THR A 24 27.81 27.46 52.53
CA THR A 24 28.78 26.65 53.32
C THR A 24 28.55 25.13 53.19
N LEU A 25 29.67 24.41 53.32
CA LEU A 25 30.01 23.03 52.92
C LEU A 25 29.41 21.84 53.73
N HIS A 26 29.07 20.77 52.99
CA HIS A 26 29.28 19.30 53.20
C HIS A 26 28.92 18.58 54.54
N PRO A 27 28.40 17.33 54.49
CA PRO A 27 29.13 16.15 53.96
C PRO A 27 28.34 15.16 53.07
N ARG A 28 29.13 14.37 52.32
CA ARG A 28 28.74 13.33 51.35
C ARG A 28 27.82 12.24 51.94
N PRO A 29 26.89 11.65 51.18
CA PRO A 29 26.43 10.30 51.41
C PRO A 29 27.26 9.28 50.60
N ARG A 30 27.43 8.13 51.23
CA ARG A 30 28.30 7.02 50.89
C ARG A 30 27.86 6.30 49.60
N SER A 31 28.87 5.79 48.91
CA SER A 31 28.76 4.73 47.92
C SER A 31 28.04 3.52 48.49
N PHE A 32 26.96 3.10 47.83
CA PHE A 32 26.42 1.75 47.98
C PHE A 32 26.92 0.87 46.83
N ARG A 33 27.47 -0.28 47.22
CA ARG A 33 28.12 -1.28 46.38
C ARG A 33 27.12 -2.04 45.50
N PRO A 34 27.61 -2.62 44.39
CA PRO A 34 26.84 -3.42 43.45
C PRO A 34 26.44 -4.75 44.10
N ARG A 35 25.14 -4.97 44.27
CA ARG A 35 24.57 -6.31 44.58
C ARG A 35 23.19 -6.55 43.99
N GLN A 36 22.66 -5.59 43.21
CA GLN A 36 21.43 -5.75 42.43
C GLN A 36 21.67 -6.00 40.94
N LEU A 37 22.93 -5.91 40.46
CA LEU A 37 23.30 -6.31 39.10
C LEU A 37 23.72 -7.78 38.97
N GLU A 38 24.05 -8.45 40.09
CA GLU A 38 24.44 -9.87 40.11
C GLU A 38 23.30 -10.83 40.47
N LEU A 39 22.13 -10.32 40.90
CA LEU A 39 20.94 -11.15 41.14
C LEU A 39 20.04 -11.28 39.90
N ALA A 40 20.32 -10.53 38.82
CA ALA A 40 19.64 -10.65 37.52
C ALA A 40 20.32 -11.66 36.58
N ARG A 41 21.38 -12.35 37.04
CA ARG A 41 22.14 -13.36 36.28
C ARG A 41 22.10 -14.77 36.90
N ALA A 42 21.20 -14.99 37.86
CA ALA A 42 21.04 -16.27 38.53
C ALA A 42 19.58 -16.75 38.49
N LEU A 43 19.01 -16.80 37.29
CA LEU A 43 17.91 -17.69 36.94
C LEU A 43 18.32 -18.33 35.62
N ALA A 44 18.65 -19.61 35.65
CA ALA A 44 18.77 -20.40 34.43
C ALA A 44 17.44 -20.30 33.66
N PRO A 45 17.47 -20.28 32.32
CA PRO A 45 16.27 -20.06 31.53
C PRO A 45 15.31 -21.21 31.81
N GLU A 46 14.16 -20.89 32.42
CA GLU A 46 12.95 -21.64 32.10
C GLU A 46 12.88 -21.69 30.57
N ALA A 47 12.59 -22.87 30.00
CA ALA A 47 12.46 -23.04 28.56
C ALA A 47 11.44 -22.02 28.03
N MET A 48 11.94 -20.86 27.62
CA MET A 48 11.14 -19.77 27.12
C MET A 48 10.68 -20.21 25.74
N SER A 49 9.37 -20.45 25.60
CA SER A 49 8.80 -20.89 24.34
C SER A 49 9.24 -19.96 23.20
N ASP A 50 9.63 -20.58 22.10
CA ASP A 50 9.92 -19.92 20.85
C ASP A 50 8.75 -19.01 20.44
N LEU A 51 9.05 -17.78 19.99
CA LEU A 51 8.02 -16.82 19.56
C LEU A 51 7.47 -17.19 18.18
N LEU A 52 8.34 -17.69 17.32
CA LEU A 52 8.02 -18.10 15.96
C LEU A 52 7.98 -19.62 15.92
N LYS A 53 6.91 -20.17 15.35
CA LYS A 53 6.82 -21.61 15.13
C LYS A 53 7.81 -22.04 14.05
N GLU A 54 8.55 -23.12 14.29
CA GLU A 54 9.49 -23.67 13.32
C GLU A 54 8.92 -24.86 12.54
N TYR A 55 9.24 -24.92 11.25
CA TYR A 55 8.98 -26.04 10.36
C TYR A 55 10.25 -26.42 9.59
N ALA A 56 10.43 -27.70 9.27
CA ALA A 56 11.43 -28.16 8.31
C ALA A 56 10.75 -28.55 7.00
N LEU A 57 11.08 -27.88 5.89
CA LEU A 57 10.33 -28.03 4.64
C LEU A 57 10.30 -29.47 4.11
N HIS A 58 11.39 -30.22 4.30
CA HIS A 58 11.53 -31.61 3.88
C HIS A 58 10.72 -32.60 4.74
N GLU A 59 10.30 -32.21 5.95
CA GLU A 59 9.48 -33.02 6.85
C GLU A 59 7.97 -32.80 6.61
N LEU A 60 7.59 -31.74 5.91
CA LEU A 60 6.19 -31.41 5.63
C LEU A 60 5.62 -32.28 4.52
N SER A 61 4.45 -32.87 4.77
CA SER A 61 3.65 -33.50 3.72
C SER A 61 3.14 -32.44 2.71
N PRO A 62 2.73 -32.83 1.48
CA PRO A 62 2.15 -31.88 0.53
C PRO A 62 0.99 -31.06 1.11
N SER A 63 0.09 -31.70 1.87
CA SER A 63 -1.02 -31.01 2.54
C SER A 63 -0.55 -30.05 3.64
N ASP A 64 0.53 -30.38 4.35
CA ASP A 64 1.06 -29.48 5.38
C ASP A 64 1.74 -28.27 4.74
N LYS A 65 2.42 -28.44 3.59
CA LYS A 65 2.96 -27.32 2.81
C LYS A 65 1.86 -26.37 2.37
N GLU A 66 0.74 -26.90 1.88
CA GLU A 66 -0.44 -26.09 1.51
C GLU A 66 -1.06 -25.36 2.71
N ALA A 67 -1.03 -25.96 3.90
CA ALA A 67 -1.54 -25.37 5.12
C ALA A 67 -0.62 -24.27 5.68
N VAL A 68 0.71 -24.46 5.65
CA VAL A 68 1.69 -23.49 6.17
C VAL A 68 1.67 -22.17 5.39
N VAL A 69 1.37 -22.21 4.09
CA VAL A 69 1.30 -20.99 3.27
C VAL A 69 -0.03 -20.21 3.41
N GLN A 70 -0.96 -20.65 4.26
CA GLN A 70 -2.22 -19.95 4.51
C GLN A 70 -2.01 -18.73 5.43
N ARG A 71 -2.72 -17.64 5.11
CA ARG A 71 -2.71 -16.40 5.89
C ARG A 71 -3.81 -16.40 6.96
N PRO A 72 -3.62 -15.66 8.06
CA PRO A 72 -4.70 -15.35 9.01
C PRO A 72 -5.69 -14.37 8.36
N ARG A 73 -6.61 -14.88 7.53
CA ARG A 73 -7.65 -14.08 6.87
C ARG A 73 -9.02 -14.34 7.48
N ILE A 74 -9.81 -13.27 7.60
CA ILE A 74 -11.25 -13.38 7.86
C ILE A 74 -11.96 -13.68 6.53
N ASP A 75 -13.00 -14.51 6.57
CA ASP A 75 -13.77 -14.86 5.39
C ASP A 75 -14.44 -13.62 4.76
N PHE A 76 -14.17 -13.37 3.48
CA PHE A 76 -14.68 -12.21 2.75
C PHE A 76 -16.22 -12.14 2.73
N GLY A 77 -16.90 -13.29 2.72
CA GLY A 77 -18.36 -13.35 2.77
C GLY A 77 -18.91 -12.67 4.03
N SER A 78 -18.36 -13.01 5.19
CA SER A 78 -18.76 -12.41 6.47
C SER A 78 -18.53 -10.89 6.55
N ILE A 79 -17.46 -10.39 5.93
CA ILE A 79 -17.16 -8.94 5.91
C ILE A 79 -18.08 -8.21 4.93
N ALA A 80 -18.43 -8.84 3.80
CA ALA A 80 -19.33 -8.26 2.81
C ALA A 80 -20.71 -7.94 3.41
N ASP A 81 -21.23 -8.77 4.32
CA ASP A 81 -22.51 -8.51 5.01
C ASP A 81 -22.46 -7.26 5.91
N ILE A 82 -21.28 -6.89 6.41
CA ILE A 82 -21.05 -5.69 7.21
C ILE A 82 -20.89 -4.46 6.29
N VAL A 83 -20.18 -4.62 5.18
CA VAL A 83 -19.80 -3.55 4.26
C VAL A 83 -20.95 -3.16 3.32
N GLY A 84 -21.76 -4.11 2.87
CA GLY A 84 -22.86 -3.87 1.92
C GLY A 84 -23.82 -2.76 2.37
N PRO A 85 -24.34 -2.80 3.61
CA PRO A 85 -25.20 -1.74 4.12
C PRO A 85 -24.54 -0.36 4.13
N ILE A 86 -23.23 -0.28 4.39
CA ILE A 86 -22.48 0.99 4.35
C ILE A 86 -22.41 1.53 2.92
N VAL A 87 -22.12 0.66 1.96
CA VAL A 87 -22.01 1.03 0.54
C VAL A 87 -23.36 1.53 0.00
N ASP A 88 -24.44 0.79 0.27
CA ASP A 88 -25.79 1.15 -0.16
C ASP A 88 -26.25 2.49 0.47
N ASP A 89 -25.94 2.70 1.75
CA ASP A 89 -26.32 3.92 2.46
C ASP A 89 -25.63 5.17 1.89
N VAL A 90 -24.33 5.07 1.55
CA VAL A 90 -23.60 6.16 0.87
C VAL A 90 -24.13 6.38 -0.55
N ARG A 91 -24.50 5.34 -1.28
CA ARG A 91 -25.14 5.47 -2.60
C ARG A 91 -26.46 6.25 -2.52
N GLU A 92 -27.27 5.98 -1.50
CA GLU A 92 -28.61 6.55 -1.38
C GLU A 92 -28.63 7.97 -0.78
N ARG A 93 -27.78 8.23 0.23
CA ARG A 93 -27.78 9.50 0.98
C ARG A 93 -26.58 10.40 0.72
N GLY A 94 -25.53 9.91 0.06
CA GLY A 94 -24.33 10.67 -0.25
C GLY A 94 -23.63 11.19 1.00
N ASP A 95 -23.30 12.48 1.01
CA ASP A 95 -22.53 13.15 2.07
C ASP A 95 -23.12 12.98 3.46
N ASP A 96 -24.44 12.89 3.59
CA ASP A 96 -25.09 12.74 4.89
C ASP A 96 -24.75 11.39 5.54
N ALA A 97 -24.74 10.30 4.76
CA ALA A 97 -24.29 8.99 5.25
C ALA A 97 -22.79 9.01 5.58
N VAL A 98 -21.96 9.65 4.74
CA VAL A 98 -20.52 9.77 5.01
C VAL A 98 -20.27 10.50 6.33
N LYS A 99 -20.94 11.64 6.58
CA LYS A 99 -20.83 12.38 7.85
C LYS A 99 -21.25 11.54 9.06
N GLU A 100 -22.37 10.84 8.95
CA GLU A 100 -22.88 9.99 10.03
C GLU A 100 -21.90 8.87 10.38
N LEU A 101 -21.33 8.20 9.37
CA LEU A 101 -20.38 7.11 9.54
C LEU A 101 -19.02 7.61 10.04
N THR A 102 -18.53 8.76 9.56
CA THR A 102 -17.34 9.41 10.11
C THR A 102 -17.54 9.82 11.57
N LYS A 103 -18.72 10.33 11.95
CA LYS A 103 -19.04 10.63 13.35
C LYS A 103 -19.08 9.36 14.20
N LYS A 104 -19.58 8.25 13.67
CA LYS A 104 -19.67 6.96 14.36
C LYS A 104 -18.31 6.31 14.57
N PHE A 105 -17.49 6.21 13.51
CA PHE A 105 -16.25 5.44 13.52
C PHE A 105 -15.04 6.29 13.89
N ASP A 106 -14.91 7.49 13.32
CA ASP A 106 -13.77 8.39 13.53
C ASP A 106 -14.02 9.41 14.66
N ARG A 107 -15.23 9.42 15.24
CA ARG A 107 -15.65 10.33 16.33
C ARG A 107 -15.49 11.81 15.97
N CYS A 108 -15.66 12.13 14.69
CA CYS A 108 -15.51 13.47 14.15
C CYS A 108 -16.83 13.96 13.53
N ASP A 109 -17.31 15.13 13.97
CA ASP A 109 -18.49 15.78 13.39
C ASP A 109 -18.02 16.76 12.29
N LEU A 110 -18.19 16.37 11.03
CA LEU A 110 -17.68 17.13 9.88
C LEU A 110 -18.72 18.12 9.33
N GLY A 111 -18.28 19.36 9.11
CA GLY A 111 -19.02 20.33 8.30
C GLY A 111 -18.98 19.96 6.81
N GLU A 112 -17.78 19.77 6.26
CA GLU A 112 -17.52 19.45 4.85
C GLU A 112 -16.88 18.07 4.71
N VAL A 113 -17.42 17.25 3.80
CA VAL A 113 -16.94 15.88 3.53
C VAL A 113 -15.77 15.89 2.56
N CYS A 114 -15.93 16.56 1.42
CA CYS A 114 -14.90 16.67 0.39
C CYS A 114 -14.67 18.12 0.00
N VAL A 115 -13.40 18.52 -0.11
CA VAL A 115 -12.98 19.88 -0.46
C VAL A 115 -12.02 19.86 -1.64
N LYS A 116 -12.02 20.93 -2.45
CA LYS A 116 -10.97 21.12 -3.46
C LYS A 116 -9.66 21.45 -2.76
N LEU A 117 -8.60 20.74 -3.12
CA LEU A 117 -7.32 20.90 -2.44
C LEU A 117 -6.66 22.27 -2.73
N SER A 118 -7.04 22.93 -3.83
CA SER A 118 -6.64 24.31 -4.14
C SER A 118 -7.08 25.32 -3.07
N ASP A 119 -8.19 25.04 -2.40
CA ASP A 119 -8.82 25.98 -1.45
C ASP A 119 -8.31 25.79 -0.02
N VAL A 120 -7.61 24.67 0.22
CA VAL A 120 -6.96 24.38 1.50
C VAL A 120 -5.58 25.06 1.52
N PRO A 121 -5.19 25.79 2.59
CA PRO A 121 -3.84 26.35 2.68
C PRO A 121 -2.78 25.24 2.78
N TRP A 122 -1.52 25.56 2.45
CA TRP A 122 -0.41 24.67 2.76
C TRP A 122 -0.30 24.47 4.29
N PRO A 123 0.06 23.27 4.77
CA PRO A 123 0.25 23.04 6.19
C PRO A 123 1.40 23.90 6.73
N GLU A 124 1.16 24.59 7.83
CA GLU A 124 2.17 25.35 8.57
C GLU A 124 2.73 24.53 9.72
N GLY A 125 3.94 24.87 10.19
CA GLY A 125 4.53 24.27 11.40
C GLY A 125 5.16 22.89 11.21
N LEU A 126 5.37 22.43 9.97
CA LEU A 126 6.21 21.27 9.69
C LEU A 126 7.69 21.65 9.83
N ASP A 127 8.44 20.85 10.57
CA ASP A 127 9.89 21.00 10.67
C ASP A 127 10.55 20.78 9.31
N LYS A 128 11.62 21.54 9.04
CA LYS A 128 12.33 21.47 7.76
C LYS A 128 12.85 20.05 7.47
N GLU A 129 13.34 19.36 8.49
CA GLU A 129 13.83 17.98 8.38
C GLU A 129 12.72 17.02 7.90
N VAL A 130 11.50 17.19 8.38
CA VAL A 130 10.33 16.40 7.94
C VAL A 130 10.01 16.68 6.48
N THR A 131 9.96 17.96 6.10
CA THR A 131 9.68 18.32 4.69
C THR A 131 10.78 17.86 3.74
N ASP A 132 12.06 17.95 4.15
CA ASP A 132 13.20 17.49 3.34
C ASP A 132 13.18 15.96 3.13
N ALA A 133 12.76 15.20 4.15
CA ALA A 133 12.59 13.75 4.04
C ALA A 133 11.48 13.37 3.06
N PHE A 134 10.29 14.00 3.16
CA PHE A 134 9.21 13.75 2.19
C PHE A 134 9.52 14.27 0.80
N ASP A 135 10.34 15.31 0.67
CA ASP A 135 10.83 15.78 -0.62
C ASP A 135 11.76 14.78 -1.27
N THR A 136 12.67 14.19 -0.49
CA THR A 136 13.55 13.09 -0.96
C THR A 136 12.73 11.89 -1.44
N ALA A 137 11.75 11.46 -0.63
CA ALA A 137 10.85 10.37 -1.01
C ALA A 137 10.07 10.70 -2.29
N PHE A 138 9.48 11.89 -2.38
CA PHE A 138 8.73 12.34 -3.55
C PHE A 138 9.59 12.29 -4.83
N GLU A 139 10.81 12.81 -4.79
CA GLU A 139 11.68 12.82 -5.97
C GLU A 139 12.07 11.40 -6.40
N ASN A 140 12.45 10.52 -5.46
CA ASN A 140 12.80 9.13 -5.80
C ASN A 140 11.60 8.36 -6.38
N ILE A 141 10.42 8.49 -5.76
CA ILE A 141 9.18 7.86 -6.24
C ILE A 141 8.83 8.38 -7.63
N LYS A 142 8.92 9.69 -7.85
CA LYS A 142 8.63 10.31 -9.15
C LYS A 142 9.60 9.81 -10.22
N VAL A 143 10.91 9.80 -9.94
CA VAL A 143 11.93 9.31 -10.88
C VAL A 143 11.65 7.87 -11.29
N PHE A 144 11.37 6.98 -10.32
CA PHE A 144 11.09 5.59 -10.61
C PHE A 144 9.83 5.39 -11.46
N HIS A 145 8.74 6.11 -11.15
CA HIS A 145 7.48 5.98 -11.88
C HIS A 145 7.51 6.70 -13.25
N GLU A 146 8.28 7.77 -13.41
CA GLU A 146 8.50 8.42 -14.72
C GLU A 146 9.29 7.51 -15.67
N ALA A 147 10.25 6.74 -15.15
CA ALA A 147 11.04 5.78 -15.92
C ALA A 147 10.19 4.63 -16.52
N GLN A 148 8.98 4.39 -15.98
CA GLN A 148 8.05 3.35 -16.47
C GLN A 148 7.29 3.77 -17.74
N ARG A 149 7.42 5.03 -18.21
CA ARG A 149 6.75 5.48 -19.43
C ARG A 149 7.21 4.66 -20.64
N GLN A 150 6.27 3.95 -21.25
CA GLN A 150 6.50 3.23 -22.50
C GLN A 150 6.38 4.17 -23.70
N GLU A 151 7.32 4.05 -24.65
CA GLU A 151 7.14 4.61 -25.98
C GLU A 151 5.91 4.00 -26.67
N VAL A 152 5.35 4.71 -27.65
CA VAL A 152 4.23 4.19 -28.43
C VAL A 152 4.73 2.99 -29.25
N LEU A 153 4.19 1.81 -28.96
CA LEU A 153 4.44 0.62 -29.77
C LEU A 153 3.77 0.81 -31.14
N GLU A 154 4.53 0.70 -32.21
CA GLU A 154 4.05 0.73 -33.60
C GLU A 154 4.69 -0.42 -34.37
N VAL A 155 3.86 -1.26 -34.99
CA VAL A 155 4.30 -2.47 -35.71
C VAL A 155 3.52 -2.56 -37.02
N GLU A 156 4.24 -2.65 -38.13
CA GLU A 156 3.66 -3.09 -39.40
C GLU A 156 3.66 -4.62 -39.42
N THR A 157 2.49 -5.23 -39.26
CA THR A 157 2.37 -6.70 -39.15
C THR A 157 2.43 -7.37 -40.52
N MET A 158 2.06 -6.65 -41.57
CA MET A 158 2.24 -6.99 -42.98
C MET A 158 2.20 -5.70 -43.80
N PRO A 159 2.73 -5.68 -45.05
CA PRO A 159 2.75 -4.47 -45.86
C PRO A 159 1.37 -3.78 -45.95
N GLY A 160 1.31 -2.52 -45.54
CA GLY A 160 0.09 -1.72 -45.51
C GLY A 160 -0.85 -1.98 -44.33
N VAL A 161 -0.45 -2.75 -43.31
CA VAL A 161 -1.23 -3.01 -42.09
C VAL A 161 -0.43 -2.64 -40.87
N THR A 162 -0.74 -1.48 -40.29
CA THR A 162 -0.04 -0.93 -39.11
C THR A 162 -0.91 -1.03 -37.87
N CYS A 163 -0.34 -1.58 -36.81
CA CYS A 163 -0.93 -1.70 -35.47
C CYS A 163 -0.12 -0.87 -34.47
N ARG A 164 -0.80 -0.16 -33.58
CA ARG A 164 -0.20 0.65 -32.51
C ARG A 164 -0.81 0.36 -31.16
N ARG A 165 -0.08 0.62 -30.07
CA ARG A 165 -0.61 0.63 -28.70
C ARG A 165 -0.22 1.94 -28.00
N MET A 166 -1.21 2.72 -27.61
CA MET A 166 -1.03 4.04 -26.99
C MET A 166 -1.55 4.07 -25.55
N SER A 167 -0.77 4.66 -24.63
CA SER A 167 -1.17 4.86 -23.24
C SER A 167 -2.03 6.12 -23.08
N ARG A 168 -3.08 6.06 -22.24
CA ARG A 168 -3.90 7.22 -21.85
C ARG A 168 -4.18 7.18 -20.34
N ALA A 169 -4.02 8.30 -19.65
CA ALA A 169 -4.36 8.44 -18.23
C ALA A 169 -5.85 8.13 -17.99
N ILE A 170 -6.18 7.43 -16.91
CA ILE A 170 -7.55 7.37 -16.39
C ILE A 170 -7.97 8.80 -16.00
N GLY A 171 -9.19 9.20 -16.36
CA GLY A 171 -9.62 10.59 -16.18
C GLY A 171 -9.73 10.98 -14.70
N SER A 172 -10.47 10.18 -13.93
CA SER A 172 -10.65 10.37 -12.50
C SER A 172 -10.25 9.15 -11.69
N VAL A 173 -9.45 9.34 -10.65
CA VAL A 173 -8.95 8.27 -9.78
C VAL A 173 -9.07 8.64 -8.30
N GLY A 174 -9.35 7.64 -7.48
CA GLY A 174 -9.40 7.74 -6.02
C GLY A 174 -8.17 7.09 -5.39
N CYS A 175 -7.53 7.78 -4.45
CA CYS A 175 -6.38 7.31 -3.69
C CYS A 175 -6.79 7.21 -2.21
N TYR A 176 -6.99 6.00 -1.71
CA TYR A 176 -7.29 5.78 -0.30
C TYR A 176 -5.99 5.69 0.50
N VAL A 177 -5.84 6.60 1.48
CA VAL A 177 -4.71 6.67 2.40
C VAL A 177 -5.19 6.30 3.79
N PRO A 178 -4.74 5.15 4.34
CA PRO A 178 -5.14 4.73 5.68
C PRO A 178 -4.81 5.78 6.76
N GLY A 179 -5.62 5.78 7.81
CA GLY A 179 -5.39 6.55 9.01
C GLY A 179 -5.99 5.83 10.23
N GLY A 180 -6.15 6.54 11.34
CA GLY A 180 -6.67 5.97 12.58
C GLY A 180 -5.56 5.73 13.60
N THR A 181 -5.11 4.49 13.76
CA THR A 181 -4.06 4.12 14.74
C THR A 181 -2.66 4.59 14.33
N ALA A 182 -2.41 4.71 13.02
CA ALA A 182 -1.21 5.29 12.44
C ALA A 182 -1.58 6.23 11.29
N VAL A 183 -0.79 7.28 11.08
CA VAL A 183 -0.93 8.21 9.96
C VAL A 183 0.11 7.83 8.89
N LEU A 184 -0.32 7.61 7.65
CA LEU A 184 0.54 7.10 6.56
C LEU A 184 0.71 8.12 5.41
N PRO A 185 1.49 9.20 5.60
CA PRO A 185 1.77 10.17 4.53
C PRO A 185 2.57 9.55 3.37
N SER A 186 3.36 8.51 3.61
CA SER A 186 4.06 7.76 2.55
C SER A 186 3.07 7.20 1.52
N SER A 187 1.95 6.60 1.94
CA SER A 187 0.93 6.09 1.02
C SER A 187 0.28 7.18 0.17
N ALA A 188 0.22 8.42 0.66
CA ALA A 188 -0.22 9.55 -0.16
C ALA A 188 0.72 9.78 -1.34
N LEU A 189 2.05 9.72 -1.12
CA LEU A 189 3.03 9.82 -2.21
C LEU A 189 2.95 8.63 -3.15
N MET A 190 2.91 7.40 -2.61
CA MET A 190 2.90 6.16 -3.40
C MET A 190 1.69 6.06 -4.33
N LEU A 191 0.57 6.70 -4.01
CA LEU A 191 -0.63 6.69 -4.85
C LEU A 191 -0.72 7.94 -5.75
N ALA A 192 -0.50 9.13 -5.19
CA ALA A 192 -0.74 10.37 -5.91
C ALA A 192 0.37 10.71 -6.90
N VAL A 193 1.63 10.37 -6.62
CA VAL A 193 2.75 10.61 -7.55
C VAL A 193 2.56 9.88 -8.88
N PRO A 194 2.33 8.55 -8.93
CA PRO A 194 2.08 7.88 -10.21
C PRO A 194 0.80 8.35 -10.92
N ALA A 195 -0.26 8.72 -10.18
CA ALA A 195 -1.46 9.31 -10.78
C ALA A 195 -1.18 10.67 -11.45
N MET A 196 -0.39 11.52 -10.79
CA MET A 196 0.08 12.80 -11.34
C MET A 196 0.96 12.59 -12.56
N VAL A 197 1.93 11.67 -12.48
CA VAL A 197 2.82 11.32 -13.61
C VAL A 197 2.01 10.76 -14.78
N ALA A 198 1.00 9.93 -14.54
CA ALA A 198 0.12 9.44 -15.59
C ALA A 198 -0.63 10.57 -16.30
N GLY A 199 -0.92 11.68 -15.60
CA GLY A 199 -1.70 12.81 -16.09
C GLY A 199 -3.20 12.67 -15.80
N CYS A 200 -3.58 11.99 -14.70
CA CYS A 200 -4.96 11.94 -14.23
C CYS A 200 -5.47 13.36 -13.92
N THR A 201 -6.64 13.73 -14.43
CA THR A 201 -7.15 15.11 -14.32
C THR A 201 -7.90 15.35 -13.01
N THR A 202 -8.49 14.30 -12.43
CA THR A 202 -9.12 14.34 -11.12
C THR A 202 -8.49 13.27 -10.22
N ILE A 203 -7.87 13.69 -9.12
CA ILE A 203 -7.26 12.80 -8.13
C ILE A 203 -7.93 13.12 -6.79
N VAL A 204 -8.78 12.22 -6.31
CA VAL A 204 -9.44 12.32 -5.01
C VAL A 204 -8.62 11.54 -3.99
N LEU A 205 -8.04 12.21 -3.00
CA LEU A 205 -7.37 11.54 -1.89
C LEU A 205 -8.34 11.40 -0.72
N ALA A 206 -8.61 10.17 -0.30
CA ALA A 206 -9.44 9.86 0.84
C ALA A 206 -8.57 9.51 2.05
N THR A 207 -8.83 10.15 3.19
CA THR A 207 -8.15 9.83 4.45
C THR A 207 -9.05 10.19 5.63
N PRO A 208 -9.13 9.37 6.69
CA PRO A 208 -9.97 9.71 7.84
C PRO A 208 -9.44 10.96 8.56
N PRO A 209 -10.34 11.84 9.02
CA PRO A 209 -9.94 13.02 9.77
C PRO A 209 -9.51 12.66 11.20
N ARG A 210 -8.76 13.56 11.82
CA ARG A 210 -8.59 13.59 13.28
C ARG A 210 -9.93 13.96 13.95
N GLN A 211 -10.03 13.73 15.26
CA GLN A 211 -11.26 14.01 16.02
C GLN A 211 -11.71 15.47 15.95
N ASP A 212 -10.79 16.40 15.69
CA ASP A 212 -11.06 17.82 15.51
C ASP A 212 -11.44 18.21 14.07
N GLY A 213 -11.55 17.24 13.15
CA GLY A 213 -11.87 17.45 11.74
C GLY A 213 -10.69 17.87 10.85
N SER A 214 -9.49 18.00 11.41
CA SER A 214 -8.27 18.28 10.66
C SER A 214 -7.70 17.03 10.01
N ILE A 215 -6.94 17.21 8.93
CA ILE A 215 -6.11 16.14 8.33
C ILE A 215 -4.67 16.33 8.82
N SER A 216 -3.90 15.25 8.91
CA SER A 216 -2.49 15.35 9.29
C SER A 216 -1.74 16.32 8.38
N PRO A 217 -0.94 17.26 8.92
CA PRO A 217 -0.15 18.19 8.14
C PRO A 217 0.74 17.51 7.09
N GLU A 218 1.33 16.37 7.41
CA GLU A 218 2.22 15.60 6.54
C GLU A 218 1.46 14.98 5.36
N VAL A 219 0.26 14.44 5.61
CA VAL A 219 -0.62 13.91 4.55
C VAL A 219 -1.07 15.04 3.62
N LEU A 220 -1.44 16.18 4.19
CA LEU A 220 -1.83 17.36 3.42
C LEU A 220 -0.67 17.90 2.57
N TYR A 221 0.54 17.93 3.12
CA TYR A 221 1.76 18.30 2.41
C TYR A 221 2.01 17.39 1.21
N CYS A 222 2.01 16.08 1.43
CA CYS A 222 2.21 15.07 0.39
C CYS A 222 1.14 15.14 -0.71
N ALA A 223 -0.13 15.31 -0.32
CA ALA A 223 -1.25 15.45 -1.24
C ALA A 223 -1.08 16.68 -2.17
N LYS A 224 -0.74 17.84 -1.59
CA LYS A 224 -0.52 19.07 -2.35
C LYS A 224 0.69 18.96 -3.27
N LYS A 225 1.79 18.41 -2.77
CA LYS A 225 3.03 18.21 -3.55
C LYS A 225 2.79 17.27 -4.74
N SER A 226 1.91 16.29 -4.58
CA SER A 226 1.61 15.25 -5.58
C SER A 226 0.40 15.56 -6.46
N GLY A 227 -0.03 16.82 -6.54
CA GLY A 227 -1.06 17.24 -7.50
C GLY A 227 -2.47 16.70 -7.24
N VAL A 228 -2.78 16.26 -6.02
CA VAL A 228 -4.14 15.86 -5.63
C VAL A 228 -5.11 17.02 -5.86
N THR A 229 -6.29 16.74 -6.42
CA THR A 229 -7.27 17.79 -6.74
C THR A 229 -8.36 17.93 -5.70
N HIS A 230 -8.76 16.84 -5.05
CA HIS A 230 -9.81 16.83 -4.02
C HIS A 230 -9.35 16.02 -2.80
N LEU A 231 -9.74 16.49 -1.62
CA LEU A 231 -9.48 15.84 -0.34
C LEU A 231 -10.81 15.40 0.27
N LEU A 232 -11.03 14.09 0.31
CA LEU A 232 -12.16 13.46 0.98
C LEU A 232 -11.77 13.12 2.43
N LYS A 233 -12.41 13.78 3.39
CA LYS A 233 -12.18 13.60 4.83
C LYS A 233 -13.00 12.41 5.36
N ALA A 234 -12.72 11.22 4.86
CA ALA A 234 -13.37 9.98 5.30
C ALA A 234 -12.41 8.79 5.18
N GLY A 235 -12.55 7.83 6.10
CA GLY A 235 -11.90 6.52 6.02
C GLY A 235 -12.90 5.40 5.72
N GLY A 236 -12.44 4.15 5.80
CA GLY A 236 -13.28 2.95 5.77
C GLY A 236 -14.05 2.72 4.47
N ALA A 237 -15.04 1.83 4.54
CA ALA A 237 -15.90 1.49 3.41
C ALA A 237 -16.69 2.68 2.88
N GLN A 238 -17.08 3.62 3.74
CA GLN A 238 -17.82 4.82 3.36
C GLN A 238 -17.03 5.75 2.44
N ALA A 239 -15.71 5.85 2.64
CA ALA A 239 -14.85 6.63 1.75
C ALA A 239 -14.70 5.99 0.36
N VAL A 240 -14.57 4.66 0.32
CA VAL A 240 -14.51 3.90 -0.94
C VAL A 240 -15.83 4.06 -1.70
N ALA A 241 -16.97 3.93 -1.01
CA ALA A 241 -18.29 4.11 -1.61
C ALA A 241 -18.51 5.54 -2.13
N ALA A 242 -18.07 6.56 -1.37
CA ALA A 242 -18.19 7.96 -1.78
C ALA A 242 -17.39 8.25 -3.06
N MET A 243 -16.17 7.70 -3.19
CA MET A 243 -15.39 7.83 -4.42
C MET A 243 -16.02 7.03 -5.59
N ALA A 244 -16.54 5.83 -5.34
CA ALA A 244 -17.07 4.96 -6.37
C ALA A 244 -18.39 5.48 -6.97
N HIS A 245 -19.32 5.93 -6.13
CA HIS A 245 -20.62 6.44 -6.57
C HIS A 245 -20.58 7.95 -6.87
N GLY A 246 -19.62 8.68 -6.30
CA GLY A 246 -19.70 10.12 -6.15
C GLY A 246 -20.74 10.51 -5.09
N THR A 247 -20.61 11.73 -4.57
CA THR A 247 -21.60 12.35 -3.68
C THR A 247 -21.85 13.79 -4.12
N GLN A 248 -22.58 14.56 -3.31
CA GLN A 248 -22.82 15.98 -3.52
C GLN A 248 -21.51 16.77 -3.60
N THR A 249 -20.48 16.40 -2.83
CA THR A 249 -19.18 17.07 -2.80
C THR A 249 -18.00 16.21 -3.28
N CYS A 250 -18.09 14.88 -3.20
CA CYS A 250 -17.04 13.98 -3.67
C CYS A 250 -17.22 13.63 -5.16
N PRO A 251 -16.22 13.89 -6.02
CA PRO A 251 -16.28 13.42 -7.41
C PRO A 251 -16.36 11.90 -7.48
N LYS A 252 -17.16 11.38 -8.42
CA LYS A 252 -17.11 9.97 -8.83
C LYS A 252 -15.79 9.70 -9.55
N VAL A 253 -15.10 8.62 -9.19
CA VAL A 253 -13.85 8.19 -9.82
C VAL A 253 -14.02 6.92 -10.66
N ASP A 254 -13.14 6.71 -11.63
CA ASP A 254 -13.18 5.53 -12.51
C ASP A 254 -12.33 4.38 -12.01
N LYS A 255 -11.36 4.65 -11.13
CA LYS A 255 -10.55 3.63 -10.47
C LYS A 255 -10.17 4.07 -9.05
N ILE A 256 -10.26 3.15 -8.09
CA ILE A 256 -9.82 3.36 -6.71
C ILE A 256 -8.58 2.54 -6.44
N ALA A 257 -7.54 3.18 -5.91
CA ALA A 257 -6.28 2.56 -5.52
C ALA A 257 -5.96 2.87 -4.05
N GLY A 258 -5.18 1.99 -3.42
CA GLY A 258 -4.66 2.18 -2.08
C GLY A 258 -4.87 0.99 -1.15
N PRO A 259 -3.98 0.82 -0.16
CA PRO A 259 -4.08 -0.22 0.84
C PRO A 259 -5.17 0.13 1.85
N GLY A 260 -5.56 -0.84 2.69
CA GLY A 260 -6.49 -0.57 3.77
C GLY A 260 -6.76 -1.81 4.60
N ASN A 261 -7.48 -1.64 5.70
CA ASN A 261 -7.95 -2.78 6.47
C ASN A 261 -8.97 -3.60 5.65
N GLN A 262 -9.30 -4.77 6.16
CA GLN A 262 -10.24 -5.72 5.56
C GLN A 262 -11.59 -5.11 5.11
N PHE A 263 -12.11 -4.07 5.78
CA PHE A 263 -13.37 -3.41 5.40
C PHE A 263 -13.21 -2.54 4.15
N VAL A 264 -12.08 -1.83 4.04
CA VAL A 264 -11.72 -1.06 2.85
C VAL A 264 -11.54 -2.00 1.66
N THR A 265 -10.82 -3.11 1.87
CA THR A 265 -10.57 -4.13 0.85
C THR A 265 -11.86 -4.78 0.37
N ALA A 266 -12.74 -5.18 1.29
CA ALA A 266 -14.05 -5.74 0.95
C ALA A 266 -14.93 -4.72 0.20
N ALA A 267 -14.90 -3.44 0.58
CA ALA A 267 -15.62 -2.39 -0.14
C ALA A 267 -15.11 -2.23 -1.58
N LYS A 268 -13.78 -2.19 -1.78
CA LYS A 268 -13.15 -2.16 -3.11
C LYS A 268 -13.58 -3.35 -3.95
N MET A 269 -13.50 -4.56 -3.39
CA MET A 269 -13.85 -5.81 -4.08
C MET A 269 -15.35 -5.93 -4.40
N MET A 270 -16.22 -5.37 -3.56
CA MET A 270 -17.66 -5.32 -3.81
C MET A 270 -17.99 -4.31 -4.92
N LEU A 271 -17.42 -3.11 -4.84
CA LEU A 271 -17.74 -2.00 -5.74
C LEU A 271 -17.26 -2.22 -7.17
N GLN A 272 -16.15 -2.94 -7.39
CA GLN A 272 -15.72 -3.30 -8.75
C GLN A 272 -16.75 -4.16 -9.53
N ASN A 273 -17.65 -4.84 -8.82
CA ASN A 273 -18.71 -5.66 -9.39
C ASN A 273 -20.08 -4.94 -9.38
N SER A 274 -20.10 -3.66 -9.04
CA SER A 274 -21.33 -2.88 -8.91
C SER A 274 -21.61 -2.00 -10.14
N GLU A 275 -22.83 -1.49 -10.23
CA GLU A 275 -23.24 -0.50 -11.24
C GLU A 275 -22.57 0.89 -11.06
N ALA A 276 -21.63 1.04 -10.10
CA ALA A 276 -20.80 2.24 -9.97
C ALA A 276 -19.81 2.42 -11.14
N MET A 277 -19.56 1.36 -11.92
CA MET A 277 -18.61 1.37 -13.04
C MET A 277 -17.22 1.88 -12.60
N VAL A 278 -16.64 1.22 -11.60
CA VAL A 278 -15.36 1.58 -10.98
C VAL A 278 -14.41 0.39 -11.03
N GLY A 279 -13.16 0.61 -11.43
CA GLY A 279 -12.09 -0.37 -11.28
C GLY A 279 -11.41 -0.26 -9.92
N ILE A 280 -10.64 -1.27 -9.54
CA ILE A 280 -9.68 -1.18 -8.42
C ILE A 280 -8.28 -1.53 -8.91
N ASP A 281 -7.26 -1.15 -8.15
CA ASP A 281 -5.89 -1.62 -8.34
C ASP A 281 -5.77 -3.12 -8.06
N MET A 282 -6.03 -3.53 -6.81
CA MET A 282 -5.90 -4.89 -6.32
C MET A 282 -6.58 -5.06 -4.96
N PRO A 283 -6.85 -6.31 -4.54
CA PRO A 283 -7.04 -6.63 -3.13
C PRO A 283 -5.70 -6.42 -2.39
N ALA A 284 -5.71 -5.54 -1.40
CA ALA A 284 -4.60 -5.34 -0.49
C ALA A 284 -5.14 -5.56 0.93
N GLY A 285 -4.54 -6.45 1.69
CA GLY A 285 -4.91 -6.81 3.05
C GLY A 285 -3.85 -6.37 4.08
N PRO A 286 -3.79 -7.01 5.25
CA PRO A 286 -2.72 -6.89 6.22
C PRO A 286 -1.37 -7.19 5.57
N SER A 287 -0.37 -6.48 6.04
CA SER A 287 0.96 -6.48 5.41
C SER A 287 1.75 -7.75 5.73
N GLU A 288 2.58 -8.17 4.79
CA GLU A 288 3.34 -9.42 4.84
C GLU A 288 4.81 -9.20 4.46
N VAL A 289 5.71 -9.95 5.10
CA VAL A 289 7.12 -10.02 4.71
C VAL A 289 7.61 -11.46 4.76
N LEU A 290 8.37 -11.86 3.75
CA LEU A 290 9.14 -13.10 3.76
C LEU A 290 10.62 -12.77 3.64
N VAL A 291 11.42 -13.20 4.60
CA VAL A 291 12.87 -13.02 4.65
C VAL A 291 13.54 -14.33 4.32
N ILE A 292 14.34 -14.40 3.26
CA ILE A 292 15.27 -15.50 3.01
C ILE A 292 16.62 -15.11 3.62
N ALA A 293 17.17 -15.96 4.49
CA ALA A 293 18.44 -15.71 5.15
C ALA A 293 19.40 -16.91 5.02
N ASP A 294 20.69 -16.62 4.90
CA ASP A 294 21.78 -17.60 4.93
C ASP A 294 22.64 -17.49 6.19
N ALA A 295 23.63 -18.39 6.32
CA ALA A 295 24.53 -18.43 7.47
C ALA A 295 25.31 -17.13 7.72
N GLY A 296 25.47 -16.28 6.70
CA GLY A 296 26.15 -15.00 6.87
C GLY A 296 25.22 -13.91 7.38
N ALA A 297 23.89 -14.04 7.25
CA ALA A 297 22.92 -13.02 7.66
C ALA A 297 23.07 -12.65 9.15
N ASP A 298 23.09 -11.36 9.45
CA ASP A 298 23.14 -10.88 10.84
C ASP A 298 21.78 -11.17 11.52
N PRO A 299 21.74 -11.95 12.61
CA PRO A 299 20.50 -12.28 13.30
C PRO A 299 19.72 -11.06 13.79
N ALA A 300 20.41 -9.98 14.19
CA ALA A 300 19.76 -8.75 14.63
C ALA A 300 19.06 -8.02 13.47
N HIS A 301 19.64 -8.04 12.26
CA HIS A 301 19.02 -7.46 11.08
C HIS A 301 17.80 -8.28 10.64
N VAL A 302 17.92 -9.62 10.59
CA VAL A 302 16.81 -10.51 10.24
C VAL A 302 15.65 -10.33 11.23
N ALA A 303 15.95 -10.23 12.53
CA ALA A 303 14.93 -9.97 13.54
C ALA A 303 14.25 -8.60 13.34
N ALA A 304 15.02 -7.56 13.02
CA ALA A 304 14.49 -6.23 12.75
C ALA A 304 13.54 -6.22 11.54
N ASP A 305 13.90 -6.90 10.44
CA ASP A 305 13.07 -7.02 9.24
C ASP A 305 11.79 -7.84 9.51
N VAL A 306 11.86 -8.91 10.31
CA VAL A 306 10.67 -9.67 10.72
C VAL A 306 9.72 -8.81 11.56
N LEU A 307 10.28 -7.97 12.44
CA LEU A 307 9.52 -7.10 13.35
C LEU A 307 8.94 -5.85 12.68
N SER A 308 9.63 -5.29 11.68
CA SER A 308 9.18 -4.06 11.00
C SER A 308 7.79 -4.25 10.40
N GLN A 309 7.51 -5.42 9.83
CA GLN A 309 6.18 -5.72 9.30
C GLN A 309 5.18 -6.13 10.40
N ALA A 310 5.65 -6.82 11.44
CA ALA A 310 4.79 -7.29 12.53
C ALA A 310 4.13 -6.14 13.29
N GLU A 311 4.78 -4.97 13.39
CA GLU A 311 4.22 -3.81 14.10
C GLU A 311 3.10 -3.07 13.33
N HIS A 312 2.89 -3.36 12.04
CA HIS A 312 1.84 -2.71 11.25
C HIS A 312 0.44 -3.02 11.79
N GLY A 313 0.14 -4.29 12.05
CA GLY A 313 -1.18 -4.81 12.39
C GLY A 313 -1.10 -6.14 13.14
N SER A 314 -2.05 -6.42 14.02
CA SER A 314 -2.16 -7.73 14.68
C SER A 314 -2.47 -8.89 13.72
N ASP A 315 -2.90 -8.53 12.51
CA ASP A 315 -3.25 -9.39 11.38
C ASP A 315 -2.11 -9.51 10.34
N SER A 316 -0.98 -8.82 10.54
CA SER A 316 0.24 -9.01 9.73
C SER A 316 0.80 -10.43 9.89
N GLN A 317 1.57 -10.88 8.89
CA GLN A 317 2.29 -12.16 8.95
C GLN A 317 3.71 -12.02 8.41
N SER A 318 4.69 -12.43 9.23
CA SER A 318 6.11 -12.43 8.88
C SER A 318 6.61 -13.87 8.77
N VAL A 319 7.42 -14.16 7.74
CA VAL A 319 7.96 -15.49 7.51
C VAL A 319 9.48 -15.41 7.36
N LEU A 320 10.21 -16.24 8.09
CA LEU A 320 11.65 -16.42 7.88
C LEU A 320 11.90 -17.76 7.20
N VAL A 321 12.54 -17.73 6.04
CA VAL A 321 13.05 -18.92 5.35
C VAL A 321 14.55 -19.00 5.61
N ALA A 322 14.92 -19.87 6.54
CA ALA A 322 16.29 -20.05 6.99
C ALA A 322 16.97 -21.16 6.20
N ILE A 323 17.97 -20.79 5.38
CA ILE A 323 18.85 -21.74 4.70
C ILE A 323 19.76 -22.40 5.75
N GLU A 324 20.22 -23.62 5.48
CA GLU A 324 21.17 -24.34 6.32
C GLU A 324 22.34 -23.44 6.78
N GLY A 325 22.57 -23.41 8.10
CA GLY A 325 23.63 -22.64 8.74
C GLY A 325 23.19 -21.31 9.39
N VAL A 326 21.96 -20.85 9.17
CA VAL A 326 21.39 -19.72 9.94
C VAL A 326 21.29 -20.08 11.43
N ASP A 327 21.76 -19.20 12.31
CA ASP A 327 21.58 -19.34 13.76
C ASP A 327 20.17 -18.88 14.17
N ILE A 328 19.21 -19.79 14.01
CA ILE A 328 17.80 -19.54 14.34
C ILE A 328 17.61 -19.22 15.83
N SER A 329 18.42 -19.83 16.71
CA SER A 329 18.30 -19.59 18.14
C SER A 329 18.65 -18.14 18.51
N GLU A 330 19.64 -17.58 17.82
CA GLU A 330 20.04 -16.19 17.98
C GLU A 330 19.03 -15.23 17.34
N VAL A 331 18.46 -15.57 16.18
CA VAL A 331 17.36 -14.78 15.58
C VAL A 331 16.17 -14.71 16.55
N GLN A 332 15.76 -15.84 17.13
CA GLN A 332 14.66 -15.86 18.12
C GLN A 332 14.99 -15.08 19.40
N ARG A 333 16.27 -15.03 19.80
CA ARG A 333 16.73 -14.18 20.91
C ARG A 333 16.57 -12.70 20.55
N GLU A 334 17.07 -12.29 19.39
CA GLU A 334 16.99 -10.91 18.88
C GLU A 334 15.54 -10.45 18.70
N VAL A 335 14.67 -11.28 18.11
CA VAL A 335 13.24 -10.97 17.97
C VAL A 335 12.62 -10.68 19.35
N ARG A 336 12.93 -11.47 20.38
CA ARG A 336 12.40 -11.24 21.74
C ARG A 336 12.90 -9.93 22.34
N GLU A 337 14.20 -9.67 22.24
CA GLU A 337 14.82 -8.48 22.83
C GLU A 337 14.32 -7.20 22.16
N GLN A 338 14.28 -7.19 20.83
CA GLN A 338 13.81 -6.04 20.07
C GLN A 338 12.29 -5.83 20.25
N LEU A 339 11.48 -6.89 20.21
CA LEU A 339 10.03 -6.82 20.46
C LEU A 339 9.71 -6.18 21.81
N ALA A 340 10.45 -6.53 22.87
CA ALA A 340 10.23 -5.98 24.20
C ALA A 340 10.45 -4.45 24.28
N ALA A 341 11.27 -3.90 23.37
CA ALA A 341 11.55 -2.47 23.29
C ALA A 341 10.58 -1.68 22.39
N LEU A 342 9.76 -2.36 21.57
CA LEU A 342 8.85 -1.70 20.64
C LEU A 342 7.65 -1.04 21.37
N PRO A 343 7.30 0.22 21.04
CA PRO A 343 6.08 0.85 21.54
C PRO A 343 4.80 0.11 21.16
N ARG A 344 4.81 -0.61 20.02
CA ARG A 344 3.68 -1.37 19.47
C ARG A 344 3.83 -2.88 19.70
N ASN A 345 4.50 -3.29 20.77
CA ASN A 345 4.81 -4.70 21.06
C ASN A 345 3.56 -5.62 21.13
N ASP A 346 2.42 -5.16 21.66
CA ASP A 346 1.20 -5.95 21.73
C ASP A 346 0.69 -6.32 20.33
N MET A 347 0.79 -5.39 19.36
CA MET A 347 0.40 -5.65 17.98
C MET A 347 1.35 -6.63 17.31
N ALA A 348 2.66 -6.38 17.44
CA ALA A 348 3.70 -7.26 16.90
C ALA A 348 3.64 -8.67 17.51
N THR A 349 3.36 -8.79 18.81
CA THR A 349 3.20 -10.10 19.49
C THR A 349 2.04 -10.90 18.87
N ASN A 350 0.91 -10.25 18.59
CA ASN A 350 -0.23 -10.92 17.95
C ASN A 350 0.07 -11.34 16.51
N ALA A 351 0.75 -10.48 15.72
CA ALA A 351 1.21 -10.84 14.39
C ALA A 351 2.15 -12.07 14.44
N LEU A 352 3.13 -12.03 15.34
CA LEU A 352 4.11 -13.11 15.51
C LEU A 352 3.48 -14.47 15.89
N SER A 353 2.32 -14.46 16.56
CA SER A 353 1.60 -15.71 16.91
C SER A 353 1.12 -16.52 15.69
N HIS A 354 1.05 -15.90 14.51
CA HIS A 354 0.74 -16.55 13.23
C HIS A 354 1.92 -16.52 12.25
N SER A 355 3.06 -15.97 12.67
CA SER A 355 4.32 -15.95 11.93
C SER A 355 5.13 -17.22 12.21
N PHE A 356 6.05 -17.55 11.31
CA PHE A 356 6.80 -18.81 11.42
C PHE A 356 8.15 -18.78 10.69
N ILE A 357 8.97 -19.77 11.03
CA ILE A 357 10.26 -20.05 10.41
C ILE A 357 10.15 -21.35 9.61
N VAL A 358 10.70 -21.37 8.41
CA VAL A 358 10.84 -22.56 7.58
C VAL A 358 12.32 -22.81 7.31
N ARG A 359 12.81 -23.99 7.67
CA ARG A 359 14.18 -24.44 7.36
C ARG A 359 14.22 -25.13 6.01
N VAL A 360 15.19 -24.74 5.20
CA VAL A 360 15.43 -25.27 3.84
C VAL A 360 16.91 -25.56 3.62
N GLY A 361 17.24 -26.44 2.67
CA GLY A 361 18.61 -26.84 2.39
C GLY A 361 19.39 -25.88 1.49
N SER A 362 18.71 -25.07 0.67
CA SER A 362 19.38 -24.20 -0.30
C SER A 362 18.56 -22.96 -0.66
N LEU A 363 19.19 -22.04 -1.42
CA LEU A 363 18.52 -20.86 -1.97
C LEU A 363 17.42 -21.25 -2.98
N GLU A 364 17.63 -22.30 -3.75
CA GLU A 364 16.64 -22.83 -4.70
C GLU A 364 15.37 -23.29 -3.95
N GLU A 365 15.51 -24.10 -2.90
CA GLU A 365 14.37 -24.52 -2.06
C GLU A 365 13.71 -23.32 -1.36
N ALA A 366 14.49 -22.31 -0.97
CA ALA A 366 13.97 -21.08 -0.39
C ALA A 366 13.11 -20.29 -1.38
N CYS A 367 13.57 -20.13 -2.62
CA CYS A 367 12.84 -19.48 -3.70
C CYS A 367 11.58 -20.28 -4.08
N GLU A 368 11.65 -21.62 -4.15
CA GLU A 368 10.47 -22.46 -4.38
C GLU A 368 9.39 -22.26 -3.31
N PHE A 369 9.78 -22.26 -2.03
CA PHE A 369 8.84 -21.98 -0.95
C PHE A 369 8.30 -20.55 -1.01
N SER A 370 9.15 -19.57 -1.27
CA SER A 370 8.75 -18.16 -1.43
C SER A 370 7.74 -17.99 -2.58
N ASN A 371 7.98 -18.61 -3.73
CA ASN A 371 7.07 -18.57 -4.88
C ASN A 371 5.72 -19.23 -4.58
N LEU A 372 5.72 -20.32 -3.82
CA LEU A 372 4.50 -20.96 -3.35
C LEU A 372 3.72 -20.05 -2.39
N TYR A 373 4.43 -19.39 -1.47
CA TYR A 373 3.86 -18.44 -0.53
C TYR A 373 3.34 -17.19 -1.25
N ALA A 374 4.06 -16.66 -2.24
CA ALA A 374 3.78 -15.43 -2.97
C ALA A 374 3.63 -14.20 -2.03
N PRO A 375 4.73 -13.77 -1.37
CA PRO A 375 4.70 -12.68 -0.40
C PRO A 375 4.41 -11.31 -1.02
N GLU A 376 3.90 -10.39 -0.20
CA GLU A 376 3.85 -8.97 -0.52
C GLU A 376 5.27 -8.41 -0.67
N HIS A 377 6.11 -8.59 0.36
CA HIS A 377 7.52 -8.19 0.37
C HIS A 377 8.43 -9.41 0.51
N LEU A 378 9.46 -9.49 -0.35
CA LEU A 378 10.50 -10.52 -0.31
C LEU A 378 11.86 -9.89 -0.03
N ILE A 379 12.44 -10.17 1.13
CA ILE A 379 13.81 -9.79 1.46
C ILE A 379 14.72 -10.99 1.19
N VAL A 380 15.76 -10.82 0.38
CA VAL A 380 16.76 -11.85 0.08
C VAL A 380 18.08 -11.43 0.73
N ASN A 381 18.25 -11.81 1.99
CA ASN A 381 19.40 -11.49 2.84
C ASN A 381 20.41 -12.65 2.82
N VAL A 382 21.03 -12.85 1.66
CA VAL A 382 22.04 -13.90 1.42
C VAL A 382 23.23 -13.32 0.67
N ASP A 383 24.35 -14.06 0.63
CA ASP A 383 25.45 -13.74 -0.27
C ASP A 383 25.06 -13.99 -1.74
N ASP A 384 25.44 -13.07 -2.64
CA ASP A 384 25.10 -13.12 -4.07
C ASP A 384 23.58 -13.19 -4.32
N ALA A 385 22.82 -12.36 -3.59
CA ALA A 385 21.35 -12.31 -3.60
C ALA A 385 20.74 -12.16 -5.00
N GLU A 386 21.44 -11.51 -5.92
CA GLU A 386 21.06 -11.26 -7.30
C GLU A 386 20.77 -12.55 -8.08
N ARG A 387 21.41 -13.66 -7.72
CA ARG A 387 21.11 -14.99 -8.28
C ARG A 387 19.66 -15.42 -8.05
N SER A 388 19.01 -14.92 -7.00
CA SER A 388 17.61 -15.23 -6.73
C SER A 388 16.65 -14.67 -7.78
N LEU A 389 17.01 -13.59 -8.48
CA LEU A 389 16.10 -12.91 -9.42
C LEU A 389 15.64 -13.79 -10.58
N GLU A 390 16.45 -14.75 -11.02
CA GLU A 390 16.05 -15.71 -12.06
C GLU A 390 15.05 -16.76 -11.55
N MET A 391 14.96 -16.94 -10.23
CA MET A 391 14.11 -17.93 -9.56
C MET A 391 12.86 -17.32 -8.93
N VAL A 392 12.84 -16.01 -8.66
CA VAL A 392 11.64 -15.34 -8.11
C VAL A 392 10.57 -15.24 -9.19
N GLU A 393 9.45 -15.93 -8.97
CA GLU A 393 8.27 -15.90 -9.82
C GLU A 393 7.16 -15.04 -9.22
N ASN A 394 6.96 -15.12 -7.90
CA ASN A 394 5.86 -14.45 -7.21
C ASN A 394 6.36 -13.67 -5.99
N ALA A 395 6.40 -12.34 -6.10
CA ALA A 395 6.59 -11.41 -5.00
C ALA A 395 6.02 -10.03 -5.41
N GLY A 396 5.46 -9.28 -4.47
CA GLY A 396 5.03 -7.91 -4.76
C GLY A 396 6.22 -6.99 -5.01
N SER A 397 7.17 -6.95 -4.06
CA SER A 397 8.43 -6.21 -4.16
C SER A 397 9.59 -7.03 -3.58
N VAL A 398 10.78 -6.86 -4.15
CA VAL A 398 11.98 -7.64 -3.79
C VAL A 398 13.08 -6.71 -3.31
N PHE A 399 13.68 -7.05 -2.16
CA PHE A 399 14.76 -6.32 -1.53
C PHE A 399 16.00 -7.23 -1.49
N LEU A 400 17.06 -6.81 -2.18
CA LEU A 400 18.25 -7.65 -2.37
C LEU A 400 19.39 -7.24 -1.45
N GLY A 401 19.97 -8.22 -0.78
CA GLY A 401 21.19 -8.09 -0.01
C GLY A 401 21.01 -7.48 1.38
N ARG A 402 22.14 -7.44 2.10
CA ARG A 402 22.24 -7.22 3.56
C ARG A 402 21.88 -5.81 4.03
N TRP A 403 21.77 -4.85 3.12
CA TRP A 403 21.63 -3.41 3.41
C TRP A 403 20.33 -2.81 2.88
N THR A 404 19.38 -3.66 2.49
CA THR A 404 18.16 -3.25 1.81
C THR A 404 16.95 -3.67 2.64
N PRO A 405 16.73 -3.07 3.83
CA PRO A 405 15.56 -3.40 4.65
C PRO A 405 14.26 -2.96 3.94
N GLU A 406 13.14 -3.59 4.26
CA GLU A 406 11.82 -3.23 3.69
C GLU A 406 11.51 -1.74 3.87
N SER A 407 11.91 -1.16 5.01
CA SER A 407 11.70 0.25 5.34
C SER A 407 12.14 1.20 4.23
N VAL A 408 13.24 0.93 3.50
CA VAL A 408 13.63 1.86 2.44
C VAL A 408 12.63 1.88 1.28
N GLY A 409 11.98 0.74 0.97
CA GLY A 409 10.92 0.66 -0.04
C GLY A 409 9.61 1.26 0.43
N ASP A 410 9.27 1.10 1.71
CA ASP A 410 8.07 1.68 2.30
C ASP A 410 8.05 3.21 2.27
N TYR A 411 9.24 3.82 2.26
CA TYR A 411 9.35 5.27 2.38
C TYR A 411 9.94 5.97 1.16
N ALA A 412 11.13 5.57 0.67
CA ALA A 412 11.94 6.50 -0.12
C ALA A 412 12.85 5.92 -1.20
N SER A 413 12.95 4.60 -1.40
CA SER A 413 13.82 4.03 -2.46
C SER A 413 13.33 4.43 -3.86
N GLY A 414 12.02 4.62 -4.01
CA GLY A 414 11.32 4.96 -5.24
C GLY A 414 10.32 3.88 -5.69
N THR A 415 10.47 2.64 -5.21
CA THR A 415 9.48 1.58 -5.45
C THR A 415 8.15 1.90 -4.77
N ASN A 416 7.08 1.20 -5.15
CA ASN A 416 5.75 1.42 -4.61
C ASN A 416 5.41 0.38 -3.54
N HIS A 417 4.98 0.83 -2.36
CA HIS A 417 4.58 -0.07 -1.26
C HIS A 417 3.11 -0.50 -1.28
N THR A 418 2.32 -0.03 -2.26
CA THR A 418 0.93 -0.50 -2.38
C THR A 418 0.94 -1.79 -3.17
N LEU A 419 1.01 -2.91 -2.46
CA LEU A 419 1.34 -4.21 -2.99
C LEU A 419 0.25 -5.25 -2.72
N PRO A 420 0.21 -6.33 -3.52
CA PRO A 420 -0.80 -7.37 -3.33
C PRO A 420 -0.39 -8.31 -2.19
N THR A 421 -1.31 -8.53 -1.25
CA THR A 421 -1.12 -9.45 -0.11
C THR A 421 -1.92 -10.74 -0.31
N TYR A 422 -1.99 -11.63 0.67
CA TYR A 422 -2.80 -12.86 0.66
C TYR A 422 -2.47 -13.84 -0.47
N GLY A 423 -1.26 -13.76 -1.02
CA GLY A 423 -0.85 -14.52 -2.20
C GLY A 423 -1.42 -13.99 -3.53
N TYR A 424 -2.01 -12.79 -3.55
CA TYR A 424 -2.40 -12.11 -4.80
C TYR A 424 -1.21 -11.69 -5.65
N ALA A 425 0.02 -11.67 -5.11
CA ALA A 425 1.24 -11.51 -5.87
C ALA A 425 1.42 -12.55 -7.00
N ARG A 426 0.66 -13.65 -6.98
CA ARG A 426 0.61 -14.62 -8.10
C ARG A 426 0.00 -14.09 -9.39
N MET A 427 -0.82 -13.03 -9.32
CA MET A 427 -1.53 -12.50 -10.49
C MET A 427 -1.69 -10.99 -10.52
N TYR A 428 -1.40 -10.29 -9.43
CA TYR A 428 -1.41 -8.83 -9.35
C TYR A 428 0.02 -8.30 -9.24
N SER A 429 0.22 -7.12 -9.79
CA SER A 429 1.42 -6.32 -9.56
C SER A 429 1.14 -5.24 -8.52
N GLY A 430 2.21 -4.70 -7.92
CA GLY A 430 2.14 -3.45 -7.16
C GLY A 430 1.59 -2.27 -7.97
N VAL A 431 1.18 -1.22 -7.27
CA VAL A 431 0.81 0.03 -7.92
C VAL A 431 2.00 0.56 -8.73
N SER A 432 1.73 0.94 -9.97
CA SER A 432 2.72 1.44 -10.93
C SER A 432 2.12 2.57 -11.77
N LEU A 433 2.89 3.13 -12.69
CA LEU A 433 2.36 4.09 -13.67
C LEU A 433 1.20 3.49 -14.49
N ASP A 434 1.29 2.20 -14.83
CA ASP A 434 0.27 1.51 -15.63
C ASP A 434 -1.04 1.31 -14.86
N THR A 435 -1.01 1.31 -13.53
CA THR A 435 -2.23 1.28 -12.70
C THR A 435 -3.18 2.44 -13.03
N PHE A 436 -2.63 3.59 -13.40
CA PHE A 436 -3.36 4.82 -13.69
C PHE A 436 -3.55 5.09 -15.18
N GLN A 437 -3.28 4.10 -16.04
CA GLN A 437 -3.40 4.23 -17.49
C GLN A 437 -4.28 3.14 -18.11
N LYS A 438 -4.75 3.40 -19.33
CA LYS A 438 -5.29 2.38 -20.24
C LYS A 438 -4.40 2.30 -21.47
N LYS A 439 -4.27 1.10 -22.04
CA LYS A 439 -3.56 0.86 -23.29
C LYS A 439 -4.59 0.68 -24.41
N ILE A 440 -4.66 1.64 -25.33
CA ILE A 440 -5.60 1.62 -26.47
C ILE A 440 -4.87 1.10 -27.70
N THR A 441 -5.43 0.10 -28.36
CA THR A 441 -4.92 -0.38 -29.66
C THR A 441 -5.49 0.47 -30.80
N VAL A 442 -4.65 0.72 -31.81
CA VAL A 442 -5.04 1.46 -33.01
C VAL A 442 -4.55 0.69 -34.22
N GLN A 443 -5.41 0.50 -35.20
CA GLN A 443 -5.05 -0.14 -36.47
C GLN A 443 -5.39 0.78 -37.63
N SER A 444 -4.50 0.82 -38.61
CA SER A 444 -4.68 1.55 -39.86
C SER A 444 -4.22 0.67 -41.01
N LEU A 445 -5.06 0.56 -42.03
CA LEU A 445 -4.78 -0.21 -43.23
C LEU A 445 -4.73 0.71 -44.44
N SER A 446 -3.72 0.55 -45.29
CA SER A 446 -3.75 1.09 -46.65
C SER A 446 -4.71 0.28 -47.53
N LYS A 447 -4.94 0.74 -48.77
CA LYS A 447 -5.72 -0.03 -49.75
C LYS A 447 -5.04 -1.38 -50.03
N GLU A 448 -3.72 -1.36 -50.19
CA GLU A 448 -2.89 -2.55 -50.46
C GLU A 448 -2.93 -3.51 -49.28
N GLY A 449 -2.83 -2.99 -48.04
CA GLY A 449 -2.96 -3.80 -46.84
C GLY A 449 -4.33 -4.49 -46.74
N LEU A 450 -5.41 -3.78 -47.08
CA LEU A 450 -6.75 -4.38 -47.11
C LEU A 450 -6.90 -5.41 -48.23
N VAL A 451 -6.32 -5.19 -49.41
CA VAL A 451 -6.31 -6.19 -50.49
C VAL A 451 -5.55 -7.46 -50.06
N GLY A 452 -4.44 -7.31 -49.34
CA GLY A 452 -3.66 -8.44 -48.83
C GLY A 452 -4.35 -9.20 -47.69
N LEU A 453 -4.94 -8.49 -46.72
CA LEU A 453 -5.53 -9.09 -45.52
C LEU A 453 -7.00 -9.52 -45.70
N GLY A 454 -7.75 -8.77 -46.51
CA GLY A 454 -9.20 -8.88 -46.63
C GLY A 454 -9.71 -10.30 -46.94
N PRO A 455 -9.15 -11.02 -47.93
CA PRO A 455 -9.59 -12.38 -48.25
C PRO A 455 -9.51 -13.34 -47.05
N ALA A 456 -8.46 -13.24 -46.23
CA ALA A 456 -8.33 -14.06 -45.03
C ALA A 456 -9.44 -13.75 -44.02
N VAL A 457 -9.75 -12.46 -43.82
CA VAL A 457 -10.83 -12.01 -42.91
C VAL A 457 -12.20 -12.48 -43.41
N GLU A 458 -12.47 -12.44 -44.72
CA GLU A 458 -13.73 -12.92 -45.29
C GLU A 458 -13.93 -14.43 -45.08
N VAL A 459 -12.86 -15.22 -45.23
CA VAL A 459 -12.89 -16.67 -44.98
C VAL A 459 -13.17 -16.94 -43.51
N MET A 460 -12.44 -16.30 -42.59
CA MET A 460 -12.66 -16.45 -41.15
C MET A 460 -14.09 -16.05 -40.75
N ALA A 461 -14.57 -14.90 -41.21
CA ALA A 461 -15.93 -14.45 -40.93
C ALA A 461 -17.00 -15.40 -41.51
N THR A 462 -16.73 -16.06 -42.64
CA THR A 462 -17.61 -17.10 -43.19
C THR A 462 -17.64 -18.34 -42.30
N VAL A 463 -16.46 -18.80 -41.83
CA VAL A 463 -16.34 -19.94 -40.90
C VAL A 463 -17.09 -19.67 -39.59
N GLU A 464 -17.02 -18.45 -39.08
CA GLU A 464 -17.72 -18.03 -37.86
C GLU A 464 -19.21 -17.71 -38.07
N GLY A 465 -19.70 -17.72 -39.31
CA GLY A 465 -21.10 -17.40 -39.64
C GLY A 465 -21.45 -15.91 -39.46
N LEU A 466 -20.47 -15.01 -39.48
CA LEU A 466 -20.62 -13.57 -39.24
C LEU A 466 -20.66 -12.78 -40.56
N GLU A 467 -21.76 -12.92 -41.31
CA GLU A 467 -21.87 -12.34 -42.66
C GLU A 467 -21.69 -10.81 -42.70
N ALA A 468 -22.17 -10.07 -41.70
CA ALA A 468 -21.98 -8.63 -41.65
C ALA A 468 -20.50 -8.21 -41.54
N HIS A 469 -19.69 -8.98 -40.80
CA HIS A 469 -18.25 -8.75 -40.68
C HIS A 469 -17.54 -8.98 -42.03
N LYS A 470 -17.90 -10.06 -42.72
CA LYS A 470 -17.43 -10.34 -44.08
C LYS A 470 -17.79 -9.20 -45.05
N GLN A 471 -19.06 -8.81 -45.08
CA GLN A 471 -19.55 -7.76 -45.99
C GLN A 471 -18.86 -6.41 -45.77
N ALA A 472 -18.46 -6.08 -44.53
CA ALA A 472 -17.69 -4.88 -44.24
C ALA A 472 -16.34 -4.84 -44.99
N VAL A 473 -15.70 -6.00 -45.18
CA VAL A 473 -14.48 -6.14 -45.99
C VAL A 473 -14.83 -6.18 -47.48
N THR A 474 -15.76 -7.03 -47.89
CA THR A 474 -16.14 -7.24 -49.29
C THR A 474 -16.50 -5.94 -50.00
N LYS A 475 -17.30 -5.08 -49.36
CA LYS A 475 -17.72 -3.80 -49.96
C LYS A 475 -16.55 -2.85 -50.22
N ARG A 476 -15.54 -2.85 -49.36
CA ARG A 476 -14.33 -2.03 -49.54
C ARG A 476 -13.45 -2.59 -50.65
N LEU A 477 -13.27 -3.92 -50.70
CA LEU A 477 -12.54 -4.57 -51.81
C LEU A 477 -13.22 -4.33 -53.16
N GLN A 478 -14.55 -4.45 -53.22
CA GLN A 478 -15.33 -4.11 -54.42
C GLN A 478 -15.08 -2.65 -54.85
N SER A 479 -15.15 -1.70 -53.91
CA SER A 479 -14.87 -0.29 -54.20
C SER A 479 -13.45 -0.04 -54.71
N ILE A 480 -12.44 -0.75 -54.18
CA ILE A 480 -11.05 -0.63 -54.64
C ILE A 480 -10.93 -1.16 -56.08
N HIS A 481 -11.50 -2.33 -56.35
CA HIS A 481 -11.48 -2.93 -57.68
C HIS A 481 -12.21 -2.07 -58.72
N SER A 482 -13.39 -1.53 -58.38
CA SER A 482 -14.14 -0.63 -59.28
C SER A 482 -13.47 0.72 -59.51
N SER A 483 -12.55 1.16 -58.63
CA SER A 483 -11.79 2.40 -58.81
C SER A 483 -10.51 2.24 -59.64
N ASN A 484 -10.06 1.00 -59.85
CA ASN A 484 -8.87 0.66 -60.62
C ASN A 484 -9.19 0.14 -62.04
N SER A 485 -10.45 -0.20 -62.30
CA SER A 485 -11.04 -0.52 -63.61
C SER A 485 -11.63 0.74 -64.25
#